data_AF-A0A1D7UB04-F1
#
_entry.id   AF-A0A1D7UB04-F1
#
_cell.length_a   1.000
_cell.length_b   1.000
_cell.length_c   1.000
_cell.angle_alpha   90.00
_cell.angle_beta   90.00
_cell.angle_gamma   90.00
#
_symmetry.space_group_name_H-M   'P 1'
#
loop_
_entity.id
_entity.type
_entity.pdbx_description
1 polymer ?
#
loop_
_entity_poly.entity_id
_entity_poly.type
_entity_poly.pdbx_seq_one_letter_code
_entity_poly.pdbx_strand_id
1 'polypeptide(L)'
;MGDDIARDSRRWMLRFVTALEQFCARLVSQPERYPILPRHAARNVRRAPHRDYLIFYRIGETNLEILRVLHAARDVDVIAESL
;
A
#
# COMPACT_ATOMS: atom_id res chain seq x y z
N MET A 1 29.37 -8.09 17.37
CA MET A 1 28.96 -7.21 16.26
C MET A 1 27.82 -7.91 15.54
N GLY A 2 26.59 -7.40 15.62
CA GLY A 2 25.39 -8.13 15.19
C GLY A 2 24.06 -7.51 15.63
N ASP A 3 24.11 -6.60 16.61
CA ASP A 3 22.94 -5.88 17.11
C ASP A 3 22.49 -4.71 16.22
N ASP A 4 23.37 -4.19 15.37
CA ASP A 4 23.12 -2.97 14.59
C ASP A 4 22.13 -3.18 13.45
N ILE A 5 22.17 -4.32 12.77
CA ILE A 5 21.23 -4.63 11.67
C ILE A 5 19.80 -4.80 12.21
N ALA A 6 19.66 -5.45 13.37
CA ALA A 6 18.35 -5.71 13.97
C ALA A 6 17.70 -4.44 14.55
N ARG A 7 18.49 -3.55 15.17
CA ARG A 7 17.98 -2.28 15.72
C ARG A 7 17.62 -1.29 14.62
N ASP A 8 18.44 -1.18 13.59
CA ASP A 8 18.18 -0.25 12.49
C ASP A 8 16.97 -0.71 11.66
N SER A 9 16.87 -2.01 11.37
CA SER A 9 15.69 -2.60 10.69
C SER A 9 14.40 -2.43 11.49
N ARG A 10 14.45 -2.57 12.83
CA ARG A 10 13.26 -2.42 13.68
C ARG A 10 12.79 -0.96 13.75
N ARG A 11 13.72 0.00 13.81
CA ARG A 11 13.40 1.45 13.77
C ARG A 11 12.88 1.87 12.40
N TRP A 12 13.44 1.31 11.32
CA TRP A 12 12.95 1.49 9.96
C TRP A 12 11.54 0.95 9.77
N MET A 13 11.27 -0.25 10.30
CA MET A 13 9.95 -0.88 10.22
C MET A 13 8.87 -0.06 10.94
N LEU A 14 9.17 0.48 12.12
CA LEU A 14 8.26 1.38 12.82
C LEU A 14 7.96 2.66 12.02
N ARG A 15 9.00 3.30 11.47
CA ARG A 15 8.83 4.51 10.64
C ARG A 15 8.05 4.21 9.35
N PHE A 16 8.25 3.03 8.78
CA PHE A 16 7.51 2.57 7.62
C PHE A 16 6.02 2.39 7.93
N VAL A 17 5.69 1.68 9.01
CA VAL A 17 4.28 1.48 9.43
C VAL A 17 3.61 2.83 9.70
N THR A 18 4.25 3.73 10.45
CA THR A 18 3.68 5.06 10.72
C THR A 18 3.46 5.87 9.43
N ALA A 19 4.41 5.83 8.48
CA ALA A 19 4.25 6.53 7.21
C ALA A 19 3.09 5.96 6.38
N LEU A 20 2.92 4.63 6.40
CA LEU A 20 1.82 3.95 5.74
C LEU A 20 0.47 4.30 6.38
N GLU A 21 0.37 4.31 7.71
CA GLU A 21 -0.83 4.71 8.44
C GLU A 21 -1.24 6.15 8.11
N GLN A 22 -0.27 7.09 8.12
CA GLN A 22 -0.53 8.48 7.73
C GLN A 22 -1.00 8.59 6.28
N PHE A 23 -0.45 7.79 5.37
CA PHE A 23 -0.88 7.76 3.98
C PHE A 23 -2.28 7.19 3.83
N CYS A 24 -2.61 6.10 4.52
CA CYS A 24 -3.94 5.50 4.57
C CYS A 24 -4.97 6.49 5.14
N ALA A 25 -4.64 7.22 6.20
CA ALA A 25 -5.51 8.26 6.76
C ALA A 25 -5.81 9.37 5.73
N ARG A 26 -4.82 9.79 4.94
CA ARG A 26 -5.02 10.75 3.84
C ARG A 26 -5.85 10.16 2.70
N LEU A 27 -5.66 8.89 2.38
CA LEU A 27 -6.46 8.15 1.41
C LEU A 27 -7.94 8.16 1.78
N VAL A 28 -8.29 7.95 3.05
CA VAL A 28 -9.69 8.02 3.51
C VAL A 28 -10.32 9.39 3.26
N SER A 29 -9.53 10.47 3.34
CA SER A 29 -10.06 11.82 3.05
C SER A 29 -10.30 12.10 1.56
N GLN A 30 -9.60 11.39 0.67
CA GLN A 30 -9.69 11.55 -0.78
C GLN A 30 -9.56 10.20 -1.50
N PRO A 31 -10.50 9.27 -1.27
CA PRO A 31 -10.29 7.87 -1.65
C PRO A 31 -10.40 7.67 -3.17
N GLU A 32 -11.08 8.56 -3.87
CA GLU A 32 -11.26 8.52 -5.32
C GLU A 32 -10.10 9.13 -6.11
N ARG A 33 -9.11 9.72 -5.43
CA ARG A 33 -7.99 10.45 -6.04
C ARG A 33 -7.16 9.61 -7.02
N TYR A 34 -7.08 8.30 -6.80
CA TYR A 34 -6.30 7.40 -7.65
C TYR A 34 -7.20 6.63 -8.60
N PRO A 35 -6.78 6.43 -9.87
CA PRO A 35 -7.61 5.76 -10.86
C PRO A 35 -7.85 4.29 -10.50
N ILE A 36 -8.99 3.79 -10.97
CA ILE A 36 -9.29 2.35 -10.97
C ILE A 36 -8.32 1.66 -11.94
N LEU A 37 -7.80 0.50 -11.54
CA LEU A 37 -6.99 -0.33 -12.43
C LEU A 37 -7.86 -0.89 -13.54
N PRO A 38 -7.56 -0.66 -14.83
CA PRO A 38 -8.40 -1.15 -15.93
C PRO A 38 -8.63 -2.66 -15.89
N ARG A 39 -7.59 -3.43 -15.54
CA ARG A 39 -7.65 -4.89 -15.43
C ARG A 39 -8.52 -5.40 -14.27
N HIS A 40 -8.78 -4.55 -13.27
CA HIS A 40 -9.51 -4.89 -12.05
C HIS A 40 -10.72 -3.97 -11.83
N ALA A 41 -11.24 -3.39 -12.91
CA ALA A 41 -12.34 -2.44 -12.85
C ALA A 41 -13.62 -3.04 -12.25
N ALA A 42 -13.90 -4.32 -12.56
CA ALA A 42 -15.04 -5.05 -12.00
C ALA A 42 -15.01 -5.17 -10.46
N ARG A 43 -13.82 -5.08 -9.86
CA ARG A 43 -13.61 -5.15 -8.40
C ARG A 43 -13.37 -3.78 -7.77
N ASN A 44 -13.46 -2.71 -8.57
CA ASN A 44 -13.21 -1.32 -8.15
C ASN A 44 -11.85 -1.14 -7.44
N VAL A 45 -10.84 -1.89 -7.89
CA VAL A 45 -9.49 -1.83 -7.30
C VAL A 45 -8.77 -0.60 -7.79
N ARG A 46 -8.23 0.18 -6.87
CA ARG A 46 -7.42 1.37 -7.11
C ARG A 46 -5.99 1.13 -6.68
N ARG A 47 -5.06 1.85 -7.30
CA ARG A 47 -3.62 1.76 -6.99
C ARG A 47 -3.06 3.14 -6.61
N ALA A 48 -2.61 3.25 -5.36
CA ALA A 48 -1.98 4.43 -4.81
C ALA A 48 -0.48 4.20 -4.62
N PRO A 49 0.41 4.90 -5.35
CA PRO A 49 1.84 4.86 -5.09
C PRO A 49 2.20 5.65 -3.82
N HIS A 50 3.06 5.08 -2.98
CA HIS A 50 3.65 5.74 -1.82
C HIS A 50 5.13 5.36 -1.70
N ARG A 51 6.03 6.27 -2.10
CA ARG A 51 7.48 6.01 -2.19
C ARG A 51 7.73 4.74 -3.04
N ASP A 52 8.51 3.81 -2.51
CA ASP A 52 8.84 2.54 -3.16
C ASP A 52 7.74 1.48 -3.00
N TYR A 53 6.54 1.86 -2.56
CA TYR A 53 5.42 0.94 -2.33
C TYR A 53 4.20 1.27 -3.18
N LEU A 54 3.46 0.23 -3.55
CA LEU A 54 2.17 0.29 -4.21
C LEU A 54 1.10 -0.24 -3.26
N ILE A 55 0.08 0.57 -3.03
CA ILE A 55 -1.03 0.25 -2.15
C ILE A 55 -2.25 0.01 -3.03
N PHE A 56 -2.78 -1.20 -2.96
CA PHE A 56 -3.99 -1.62 -3.64
C PHE A 56 -5.13 -1.60 -2.64
N TYR A 57 -6.22 -0.94 -2.99
CA TYR A 57 -7.35 -0.75 -2.12
C TYR A 57 -8.64 -0.66 -2.94
N ARG A 58 -9.77 -0.80 -2.28
CA ARG A 58 -11.10 -0.52 -2.84
C ARG A 58 -11.91 0.34 -1.88
N ILE A 59 -12.89 1.04 -2.42
CA ILE A 59 -13.83 1.86 -1.67
C ILE A 59 -15.11 1.04 -1.53
N GLY A 60 -15.46 0.67 -0.30
CA GLY A 60 -16.77 0.12 0.04
C GLY A 60 -17.75 1.22 0.38
N GLU A 61 -18.98 0.84 0.76
CA GLU A 61 -20.04 1.82 1.07
C GLU A 61 -19.72 2.67 2.31
N THR A 62 -19.08 2.07 3.32
CA THR A 62 -18.79 2.73 4.61
C THR A 62 -17.32 2.72 4.98
N ASN A 63 -16.47 2.05 4.19
CA ASN A 63 -15.07 1.87 4.52
C ASN A 63 -14.16 1.89 3.28
N LEU A 64 -12.88 2.02 3.55
CA LEU A 64 -11.81 1.80 2.60
C LEU A 64 -11.06 0.54 3.03
N GLU A 65 -10.95 -0.43 2.13
CA GLU A 65 -10.28 -1.70 2.40
C GLU A 65 -8.93 -1.73 1.69
N ILE A 66 -7.86 -1.89 2.46
CA ILE A 66 -6.52 -2.14 1.92
C ILE A 66 -6.42 -3.61 1.56
N LEU A 67 -6.26 -3.90 0.26
CA LEU A 67 -6.13 -5.25 -0.26
C LEU A 67 -4.68 -5.74 -0.12
N ARG A 68 -3.72 -4.92 -0.55
CA ARG A 68 -2.28 -5.26 -0.57
C ARG A 68 -1.39 -4.03 -0.50
N VAL A 69 -0.20 -4.21 0.05
CA VAL A 69 0.92 -3.25 -0.01
C VAL A 69 2.14 -4.00 -0.54
N LEU A 70 2.64 -3.59 -1.70
CA LEU A 70 3.73 -4.26 -2.41
C LEU A 70 4.91 -3.31 -2.60
N HIS A 71 6.15 -3.79 -2.52
CA HIS A 71 7.31 -2.98 -2.86
C HIS A 71 7.45 -2.92 -4.39
N ALA A 72 7.40 -1.72 -4.98
CA ALA A 72 7.33 -1.47 -6.42
C ALA A 72 8.46 -2.13 -7.22
N ALA A 73 9.68 -2.14 -6.66
CA ALA A 73 10.84 -2.71 -7.33
C ALA A 73 11.06 -4.22 -7.11
N ARG A 74 10.32 -4.86 -6.18
CA ARG A 74 10.55 -6.26 -5.79
C ARG A 74 9.39 -7.19 -6.11
N ASP A 75 8.15 -6.68 -6.00
CA ASP A 75 6.97 -7.54 -5.94
C ASP A 75 5.88 -7.19 -6.98
N VAL A 76 6.13 -6.22 -7.87
CA VAL A 76 5.14 -5.79 -8.88
C VAL A 76 4.78 -6.89 -9.87
N ASP A 77 5.77 -7.67 -10.31
CA ASP A 77 5.56 -8.73 -11.30
C ASP A 77 5.07 -10.04 -10.68
N VAL A 78 5.19 -10.21 -9.36
CA VAL A 78 4.96 -11.51 -8.69
C VAL A 78 3.51 -11.70 -8.24
N ILE A 79 2.70 -10.64 -8.05
CA ILE A 79 1.37 -10.80 -7.41
C ILE A 79 0.25 -9.87 -7.91
N ALA A 80 0.32 -9.37 -9.15
CA ALA A 80 -0.79 -8.62 -9.74
C ALA A 80 -1.99 -9.51 -10.15
N GLU A 81 -1.82 -10.84 -10.21
CA GLU A 81 -2.85 -11.80 -10.64
C GLU A 81 -3.90 -12.15 -9.56
N SER A 82 -3.67 -11.83 -8.29
CA SER A 82 -4.53 -12.30 -7.18
C SER A 82 -5.32 -11.18 -6.46
N LEU A 83 -5.54 -10.03 -7.11
CA LEU A 83 -6.33 -8.91 -6.58
C LEU A 83 -7.82 -9.05 -6.95
#